data_AF-A0A969TGB0-F1
#
_entry.id   AF-A0A969TGB0-F1
#
_cell.length_a   1.000
_cell.length_b   1.000
_cell.length_c   1.000
_cell.angle_alpha   90.00
_cell.angle_beta   90.00
_cell.angle_gamma   90.00
#
_symmetry.space_group_name_H-M   'P 1'
#
loop_
_entity.id
_entity.type
_entity.pdbx_description
1 polymer ?
#
loop_
_entity_poly.entity_id
_entity_poly.type
_entity_poly.pdbx_seq_one_letter_code
_entity_poly.pdbx_strand_id
1 'polypeptide(L)'
;MVQYFEAALLEWHEERDGDPSFPELPMQDKVRRMIQPVDLGNTYTSAHGIAAGRHNIGDSFKSFYKGGQGEWRLGQAITEELQEEVDAQLTTVQYFEKGKLEINPVNGAIQYGRLGEWAFDIQCRYGE
;
A
#
# COMPACT_ATOMS: atom_id res chain seq x y z
N MET A 1 1.81 2.35 -22.24
CA MET A 1 1.53 2.89 -20.89
C MET A 1 2.01 1.85 -19.90
N VAL A 2 2.81 2.22 -18.91
CA VAL A 2 3.53 1.26 -18.06
C VAL A 2 2.77 1.02 -16.77
N GLN A 3 2.70 -0.25 -16.35
CA GLN A 3 2.13 -0.68 -15.08
C GLN A 3 2.97 -1.86 -14.58
N TYR A 4 3.64 -1.71 -13.43
CA TYR A 4 4.37 -2.79 -12.75
C TYR A 4 3.82 -2.89 -11.33
N PHE A 5 3.64 -4.11 -10.83
CA PHE A 5 3.13 -4.39 -9.49
C PHE A 5 4.02 -5.41 -8.80
N GLU A 6 4.42 -5.14 -7.57
CA GLU A 6 4.98 -6.17 -6.67
C GLU A 6 4.06 -6.48 -5.49
N ALA A 7 3.08 -5.62 -5.16
CA ALA A 7 2.27 -5.77 -3.94
C ALA A 7 1.05 -4.83 -3.83
N ALA A 8 0.48 -4.33 -4.94
CA ALA A 8 -0.67 -3.41 -4.89
C ALA A 8 -1.97 -4.12 -5.31
N LEU A 9 -3.06 -3.88 -4.59
CA LEU A 9 -4.42 -4.27 -4.98
C LEU A 9 -5.12 -3.06 -5.60
N LEU A 10 -5.70 -3.25 -6.78
CA LEU A 10 -6.55 -2.27 -7.44
C LEU A 10 -7.97 -2.78 -7.44
N GLU A 11 -8.90 -1.94 -7.00
CA GLU A 11 -10.33 -2.21 -7.10
C GLU A 11 -10.91 -1.55 -8.34
N TRP A 12 -11.71 -2.34 -9.06
CA TRP A 12 -12.58 -1.82 -10.10
C TRP A 12 -13.89 -1.38 -9.45
N HIS A 13 -14.18 -0.08 -9.55
CA HIS A 13 -15.49 0.47 -9.23
C HIS A 13 -16.25 0.71 -10.54
N GLU A 14 -17.44 0.13 -10.63
CA GLU A 14 -18.38 0.49 -11.70
C GLU A 14 -18.70 1.98 -11.63
N GLU A 15 -19.16 2.53 -12.76
CA GLU A 15 -19.73 3.88 -12.79
C GLU A 15 -20.69 4.01 -11.62
N ARG A 16 -20.42 4.97 -10.73
CA ARG A 16 -21.28 5.21 -9.59
C ARG A 16 -22.59 5.73 -10.16
N ASP A 17 -23.59 4.85 -10.26
CA ASP A 17 -24.92 5.16 -10.75
C ASP A 17 -25.42 6.41 -10.00
N GLY A 18 -25.49 7.54 -10.70
CA GLY A 18 -25.90 8.83 -10.12
C GLY A 18 -24.82 9.87 -9.82
N ASP A 19 -23.55 9.73 -10.25
CA ASP A 19 -22.61 10.86 -10.32
C ASP A 19 -22.81 11.63 -11.65
N PRO A 20 -23.57 12.75 -11.68
CA PRO A 20 -23.85 13.49 -12.91
C PRO A 20 -22.59 14.11 -13.53
N SER A 21 -21.48 14.21 -12.79
CA SER A 21 -20.22 14.75 -13.32
C SER A 21 -19.40 13.71 -14.11
N PHE A 22 -19.65 12.41 -13.89
CA PHE A 22 -18.84 11.34 -14.48
C PHE A 22 -18.82 11.33 -16.02
N PRO A 23 -19.94 11.57 -16.74
CA PRO A 23 -19.94 11.59 -18.20
C PRO A 23 -19.08 12.69 -18.81
N GLU A 24 -18.94 13.83 -18.13
CA GLU A 24 -18.23 15.02 -18.62
C GLU A 24 -16.72 15.00 -18.36
N LEU A 25 -16.24 14.05 -17.57
CA LEU A 25 -14.81 13.96 -17.25
C LEU A 25 -13.96 13.58 -18.47
N PRO A 26 -12.72 14.09 -18.55
CA PRO A 26 -11.71 13.52 -19.44
C PRO A 26 -11.52 12.02 -19.20
N MET A 27 -11.21 11.27 -20.26
CA MET A 27 -11.04 9.80 -20.19
C MET A 27 -10.05 9.38 -19.10
N GLN A 28 -8.94 10.11 -18.93
CA GLN A 28 -7.96 9.83 -17.88
C GLN A 28 -8.54 9.94 -16.46
N ASP A 29 -9.49 10.85 -16.24
CA ASP A 29 -10.10 11.08 -14.92
C ASP A 29 -11.21 10.06 -14.67
N LYS A 30 -11.91 9.60 -15.72
CA LYS A 30 -12.82 8.44 -15.62
C LYS A 30 -12.07 7.19 -15.22
N VAL A 31 -10.96 6.87 -15.90
CA VAL A 31 -10.13 5.69 -15.58
C VAL A 31 -9.61 5.77 -14.16
N ARG A 32 -9.13 6.94 -13.73
CA ARG A 32 -8.71 7.16 -12.35
C ARG A 32 -9.81 6.97 -11.33
N ARG A 33 -11.08 7.25 -11.67
CA ARG A 33 -12.24 7.03 -10.81
C ARG A 33 -12.61 5.55 -10.71
N MET A 34 -12.60 4.85 -11.84
CA MET A 34 -12.98 3.43 -11.93
C MET A 34 -11.92 2.48 -11.38
N ILE A 35 -10.63 2.84 -11.42
CA ILE A 35 -9.54 1.99 -10.96
C ILE A 35 -8.82 2.69 -9.81
N GLN A 36 -9.13 2.28 -8.58
CA GLN A 36 -8.54 2.87 -7.37
C GLN A 36 -7.53 1.92 -6.72
N PRO A 37 -6.41 2.44 -6.18
CA PRO A 37 -5.57 1.66 -5.27
C PRO A 37 -6.27 1.46 -3.93
N VAL A 38 -6.16 0.24 -3.40
CA VAL A 38 -6.65 -0.10 -2.07
C VAL A 38 -5.66 0.36 -1.00
N ASP A 39 -6.19 0.81 0.13
CA ASP A 39 -5.47 1.32 1.31
C ASP A 39 -4.86 0.17 2.15
N LEU A 40 -4.03 -0.64 1.51
CA LEU A 40 -3.59 -1.94 2.03
C LEU A 40 -2.84 -1.86 3.36
N GLY A 41 -2.13 -0.77 3.65
CA GLY A 41 -1.45 -0.63 4.93
C GLY A 41 -2.43 -0.38 6.07
N ASN A 42 -3.45 0.46 5.87
CA ASN A 42 -4.52 0.63 6.87
C ASN A 42 -5.34 -0.65 7.06
N THR A 43 -5.63 -1.37 5.97
CA THR A 43 -6.34 -2.67 6.06
C THR A 43 -5.51 -3.71 6.80
N TYR A 44 -4.22 -3.84 6.46
CA TYR A 44 -3.32 -4.81 7.10
C TYR A 44 -3.13 -4.50 8.59
N THR A 45 -2.81 -3.26 8.93
CA THR A 45 -2.58 -2.85 10.33
C THR A 45 -3.82 -3.10 11.18
N SER A 46 -5.01 -2.77 10.67
CA SER A 46 -6.28 -3.06 11.34
C SER A 46 -6.50 -4.56 11.55
N ALA A 47 -6.26 -5.38 10.52
CA ALA A 47 -6.43 -6.83 10.60
C ALA A 47 -5.48 -7.51 11.60
N HIS A 48 -4.30 -6.91 11.83
CA HIS A 48 -3.28 -7.44 12.73
C HIS A 48 -3.22 -6.72 14.09
N GLY A 49 -4.18 -5.82 14.40
CA GLY A 49 -4.22 -5.10 15.67
C GLY A 49 -3.06 -4.14 15.88
N ILE A 50 -2.40 -3.69 14.81
CA ILE A 50 -1.33 -2.70 14.85
C ILE A 50 -1.98 -1.32 14.93
N ALA A 51 -1.60 -0.53 15.93
CA ALA A 51 -2.12 0.83 16.09
C ALA A 51 -1.63 1.72 14.95
N ALA A 52 -2.57 2.24 14.14
CA ALA A 52 -2.30 3.15 13.03
C ALA A 52 -2.70 4.60 13.39
N GLY A 53 -1.93 5.57 12.88
CA GLY A 53 -2.15 7.00 13.08
C GLY A 53 -1.16 7.84 12.28
N ARG A 54 -1.23 9.17 12.31
CA ARG A 54 -0.25 9.98 11.58
C ARG A 54 1.12 9.90 12.25
N HIS A 55 2.12 9.42 11.52
CA HIS A 55 3.50 9.29 11.99
C HIS A 55 4.51 9.98 11.07
N ASN A 56 5.74 10.12 11.57
CA ASN A 56 6.86 10.57 10.76
C ASN A 56 7.46 9.38 10.01
N ILE A 57 8.05 9.65 8.85
CA ILE A 57 8.86 8.64 8.17
C ILE A 57 10.11 8.39 9.03
N GLY A 58 10.33 7.12 9.38
CA GLY A 58 11.47 6.71 10.18
C GLY A 58 12.79 6.96 9.45
N ASP A 59 13.85 7.20 10.21
CA ASP A 59 15.14 7.59 9.63
C ASP A 59 15.75 6.49 8.76
N SER A 60 15.44 5.22 9.02
CA SER A 60 15.88 4.09 8.19
C SER A 60 15.28 4.17 6.78
N PHE A 61 14.03 4.63 6.65
CA PHE A 61 13.30 4.65 5.38
C PHE A 61 13.28 6.01 4.67
N LYS A 62 13.62 7.09 5.38
CA LYS A 62 13.48 8.48 4.92
C LYS A 62 14.10 8.77 3.55
N SER A 63 15.32 8.31 3.32
CA SER A 63 16.04 8.52 2.06
C SER A 63 15.39 7.77 0.90
N PHE A 64 15.00 6.50 1.13
CA PHE A 64 14.32 5.68 0.13
C PHE A 64 12.95 6.25 -0.23
N TYR A 65 12.15 6.59 0.78
CA TYR A 65 10.84 7.18 0.61
C TYR A 65 10.91 8.48 -0.20
N LYS A 66 11.83 9.40 0.15
CA LYS A 66 11.99 10.67 -0.57
C LYS A 66 12.50 10.47 -2.00
N GLY A 67 13.49 9.60 -2.19
CA GLY A 67 14.06 9.32 -3.51
C GLY A 67 13.10 8.60 -4.46
N GLY A 68 12.18 7.79 -3.91
CA GLY A 68 11.22 6.99 -4.66
C GLY A 68 9.85 7.63 -4.92
N GLN A 69 9.67 8.93 -4.64
CA GLN A 69 8.34 9.59 -4.66
C GLN A 69 7.32 8.87 -3.76
N GLY A 70 7.75 8.51 -2.55
CA GLY A 70 6.97 7.73 -1.58
C GLY A 70 5.62 8.33 -1.24
N GLU A 71 5.49 9.66 -1.20
CA GLU A 71 4.20 10.32 -0.93
C GLU A 71 3.13 9.94 -1.96
N TRP A 72 3.50 9.89 -3.23
CA TRP A 72 2.57 9.48 -4.27
C TRP A 72 2.30 7.96 -4.23
N ARG A 73 3.34 7.15 -4.03
CA ARG A 73 3.27 5.67 -4.10
C ARG A 73 2.66 5.02 -2.86
N LEU A 74 3.09 5.44 -1.67
CA LEU A 74 2.79 4.83 -0.38
C LEU A 74 1.80 5.66 0.44
N GLY A 75 1.74 6.97 0.23
CA GLY A 75 0.97 7.86 1.09
C GLY A 75 1.69 8.16 2.41
N GLN A 76 0.97 8.65 3.40
CA GLN A 76 1.53 9.02 4.70
C GLN A 76 2.00 7.80 5.49
N ALA A 77 3.02 7.98 6.33
CA ALA A 77 3.39 6.97 7.32
C ALA A 77 2.27 6.85 8.36
N ILE A 78 1.81 5.62 8.55
CA ILE A 78 0.72 5.31 9.49
C ILE A 78 1.19 4.62 10.77
N THR A 79 2.48 4.29 10.87
CA THR A 79 3.13 3.77 12.08
C THR A 79 4.51 4.40 12.26
N GLU A 80 5.11 4.26 13.44
CA GLU A 80 6.58 4.34 13.60
C GLU A 80 7.28 3.13 12.93
N GLU A 81 8.61 3.07 12.99
CA GLU A 81 9.35 1.85 12.66
C GLU A 81 9.06 0.75 13.69
N LEU A 82 8.79 -0.46 13.21
CA LEU A 82 8.46 -1.63 14.01
C LEU A 82 9.43 -2.78 13.70
N GLN A 83 9.53 -3.74 14.62
CA GLN A 83 10.15 -5.03 14.36
C GLN A 83 9.04 -6.06 14.13
N GLU A 84 9.05 -6.71 12.98
CA GLU A 84 8.07 -7.73 12.59
C GLU A 84 8.79 -8.95 12.03
N GLU A 85 8.25 -10.14 12.26
CA GLU A 85 8.75 -11.35 11.63
C GLU A 85 8.22 -11.43 10.19
N VAL A 86 9.11 -11.25 9.21
CA VAL A 86 8.81 -11.36 7.78
C VAL A 86 9.61 -12.53 7.24
N ASP A 87 8.96 -13.53 6.64
CA ASP A 87 9.59 -14.75 6.14
C ASP A 87 10.52 -15.43 7.16
N ALA A 88 10.02 -15.57 8.41
CA ALA A 88 10.74 -16.13 9.56
C ALA A 88 12.00 -15.35 9.99
N GLN A 89 12.11 -14.07 9.59
CA GLN A 89 13.22 -13.20 9.94
C GLN A 89 12.72 -11.90 10.56
N LEU A 90 13.30 -11.53 11.70
CA LEU A 90 13.01 -10.27 12.35
C LEU A 90 13.49 -9.11 11.47
N THR A 91 12.55 -8.28 11.06
CA THR A 91 12.74 -7.26 10.03
C THR A 91 12.24 -5.92 10.53
N THR A 92 13.03 -4.86 10.33
CA THR A 92 12.55 -3.48 10.52
C THR A 92 11.57 -3.14 9.41
N VAL A 93 10.37 -2.73 9.78
CA VAL A 93 9.29 -2.34 8.86
C VAL A 93 8.69 -0.99 9.24
N GLN A 94 8.05 -0.32 8.29
CA GLN A 94 7.15 0.80 8.56
C GLN A 94 5.95 0.74 7.61
N TYR A 95 4.75 0.92 8.17
CA TYR A 95 3.51 0.95 7.41
C TYR A 95 3.18 2.37 6.95
N PHE A 96 2.62 2.44 5.75
CA PHE A 96 2.09 3.62 5.11
C PHE A 96 0.66 3.34 4.68
N GLU A 97 -0.12 4.36 4.34
CA GLU A 97 -1.51 4.20 3.89
C GLU A 97 -1.65 3.04 2.87
N LYS A 98 -0.92 3.13 1.77
CA LYS A 98 -1.07 2.21 0.63
C LYS A 98 -0.12 1.00 0.65
N GLY A 99 0.72 0.85 1.67
CA GLY A 99 1.78 -0.16 1.62
C GLY A 99 2.69 -0.23 2.84
N LYS A 100 3.80 -0.96 2.70
CA LYS A 100 4.82 -1.14 3.73
C LYS A 100 6.21 -0.97 3.11
N LEU A 101 7.15 -0.42 3.87
CA LEU A 101 8.58 -0.55 3.58
C LEU A 101 9.21 -1.49 4.60
N GLU A 102 10.20 -2.25 4.16
CA GLU A 102 10.93 -3.19 4.99
C GLU A 102 12.40 -3.25 4.57
N ILE A 103 13.28 -3.58 5.53
CA ILE A 103 14.69 -3.81 5.27
C ILE A 103 14.89 -5.29 5.02
N ASN A 104 15.29 -5.67 3.81
CA ASN A 104 15.59 -7.05 3.47
C ASN A 104 16.68 -7.60 4.43
N PRO A 105 16.39 -8.64 5.22
CA PRO A 105 17.30 -9.11 6.27
C PRO A 105 18.56 -9.80 5.71
N VAL A 106 18.56 -10.22 4.44
CA VAL A 106 19.68 -10.89 3.78
C VAL A 106 20.71 -9.91 3.25
N ASN A 107 20.27 -8.82 2.62
CA ASN A 107 21.16 -7.87 1.93
C ASN A 107 21.08 -6.42 2.44
N GLY A 108 20.19 -6.14 3.39
CA GLY A 108 20.00 -4.80 3.98
C GLY A 108 19.32 -3.78 3.06
N ALA A 109 18.85 -4.19 1.88
CA ALA A 109 18.19 -3.29 0.94
C ALA A 109 16.78 -2.92 1.43
N ILE A 110 16.38 -1.67 1.25
CA ILE A 110 15.00 -1.25 1.49
C ILE A 110 14.15 -1.65 0.28
N GLN A 111 13.03 -2.30 0.55
CA GLN A 111 12.09 -2.77 -0.46
C GLN A 111 10.64 -2.48 -0.09
N TYR A 112 9.75 -2.57 -1.08
CA TYR A 112 8.31 -2.53 -0.85
C TYR A 112 7.85 -3.89 -0.30
N GLY A 113 7.07 -3.86 0.78
CA GLY A 113 6.50 -5.06 1.39
C GLY A 113 5.35 -5.65 0.56
N ARG A 114 5.14 -6.96 0.68
CA ARG A 114 4.22 -7.78 -0.14
C ARG A 114 2.75 -7.76 0.32
N LEU A 115 2.20 -6.59 0.71
CA LEU A 115 0.83 -6.52 1.22
C LEU A 115 -0.24 -6.94 0.20
N GLY A 116 0.01 -6.80 -1.10
CA GLY A 116 -0.88 -7.28 -2.15
C GLY A 116 -0.98 -8.82 -2.22
N GLU A 117 0.11 -9.53 -1.90
CA GLU A 117 0.11 -11.00 -1.80
C GLU A 117 -0.78 -11.46 -0.64
N TRP A 118 -0.65 -10.80 0.51
CA TRP A 118 -1.54 -11.02 1.66
C TRP A 118 -3.00 -10.74 1.32
N ALA A 119 -3.30 -9.61 0.66
CA ALA A 119 -4.66 -9.25 0.30
C ALA A 119 -5.28 -10.27 -0.68
N PHE A 120 -4.51 -10.71 -1.67
CA PHE A 120 -4.92 -11.75 -2.62
C PHE A 120 -5.21 -13.07 -1.92
N ASP A 121 -4.33 -13.49 -1.01
CA ASP A 121 -4.48 -14.71 -0.25
C ASP A 121 -5.73 -14.71 0.63
N ILE A 122 -6.04 -13.59 1.30
CA ILE A 122 -7.32 -13.41 2.02
C ILE A 122 -8.50 -13.59 1.06
N GLN A 123 -8.51 -12.89 -0.08
CA GLN A 123 -9.61 -13.00 -1.04
C GLN A 123 -9.80 -14.44 -1.53
N CYS A 124 -8.72 -15.18 -1.79
CA CYS A 124 -8.81 -16.58 -2.19
C CYS A 124 -9.26 -17.52 -1.07
N ARG A 125 -8.88 -17.26 0.19
CA ARG A 125 -9.32 -18.07 1.35
C ARG A 125 -10.80 -17.86 1.69
N TYR A 126 -11.33 -16.66 1.47
CA TYR A 126 -12.72 -16.29 1.78
C TYR A 126 -13.65 -16.22 0.57
N GLY A 127 -13.18 -16.63 -0.61
CA GLY A 127 -13.98 -16.68 -1.83
C GLY A 127 -14.96 -17.87 -1.85
N GLU A 128 -16.13 -17.68 -1.22
CA GLU A 128 -17.42 -18.23 -1.65
C GLU A 128 -18.25 -17.12 -2.33
#